data_AF-A0A964XWM0-F1
#
_entry.id   AF-A0A964XWM0-F1
#
_cell.length_a   1.000
_cell.length_b   1.000
_cell.length_c   1.000
_cell.angle_alpha   90.00
_cell.angle_beta   90.00
_cell.angle_gamma   90.00
#
_symmetry.space_group_name_H-M   'P 1'
#
loop_
_entity.id
_entity.type
_entity.pdbx_description
1 polymer ?
#
loop_
_entity_poly.entity_id
_entity_poly.type
_entity_poly.pdbx_seq_one_letter_code
_entity_poly.pdbx_strand_id
1 'polypeptide(L)' 'MPDPQLDRFWGVPTQALVSHLETTQEGLTQSEAQRRLSQVGPNTLTRHSGPSVWGLLLSQFQSPLV' A
#
# COMPACT_ATOMS: atom_id res chain seq x y z
N MET A 1 8.01 -7.58 -5.77
CA MET A 1 7.25 -7.59 -7.02
C MET A 1 5.92 -8.25 -6.71
N PRO A 2 4.77 -7.65 -7.08
CA PRO A 2 3.48 -8.33 -6.94
C PRO A 2 3.52 -9.64 -7.72
N ASP A 3 2.90 -10.68 -7.16
CA ASP A 3 2.83 -11.99 -7.79
C ASP A 3 1.86 -11.89 -8.98
N PRO A 4 2.33 -12.12 -10.23
CA PRO A 4 1.50 -11.98 -11.42
C PRO A 4 0.28 -12.91 -11.45
N GLN A 5 0.24 -13.97 -10.63
CA GLN A 5 -0.96 -14.80 -10.47
C GLN A 5 -2.04 -14.13 -9.61
N LEU A 6 -1.66 -13.33 -8.61
CA LEU A 6 -2.59 -12.60 -7.74
C LEU A 6 -3.16 -11.34 -8.41
N ASP A 7 -2.50 -10.81 -9.44
CA ASP A 7 -2.99 -9.66 -10.22
C ASP A 7 -4.36 -9.91 -10.87
N ARG A 8 -4.81 -11.17 -10.99
CA ARG A 8 -6.14 -11.57 -11.47
C ARG A 8 -6.86 -12.50 -10.50
N PHE A 9 -6.75 -12.24 -9.19
CA PHE A 9 -7.34 -13.09 -8.15
C PHE A 9 -8.86 -13.35 -8.35
N TRP A 10 -9.59 -12.44 -9.00
CA TRP A 10 -11.03 -12.57 -9.25
C TRP A 10 -11.42 -13.77 -10.14
N GLY A 11 -10.45 -14.38 -10.85
CA GLY A 11 -10.66 -15.59 -11.65
C GLY A 11 -10.18 -16.88 -10.99
N VAL A 12 -9.63 -16.82 -9.76
CA VAL A 12 -9.01 -17.96 -9.09
C VAL A 12 -10.00 -18.60 -8.10
N PRO A 13 -10.12 -19.94 -8.04
CA PRO A 13 -10.96 -20.60 -7.06
C PRO A 13 -10.57 -20.22 -5.63
N THR A 14 -11.56 -20.00 -4.76
CA THR A 14 -11.35 -19.55 -3.37
C THR A 14 -10.35 -20.42 -2.62
N GLN A 15 -10.42 -21.74 -2.77
CA GLN A 15 -9.55 -22.66 -2.04
C GLN A 15 -8.08 -22.54 -2.49
N ALA A 16 -7.86 -22.28 -3.78
CA ALA A 16 -6.52 -21.99 -4.30
C ALA A 16 -6.00 -20.65 -3.77
N LEU A 17 -6.85 -19.62 -3.66
CA LEU A 17 -6.47 -18.34 -3.04
C LEU A 17 -6.12 -18.49 -1.55
N VAL A 18 -6.91 -19.25 -0.79
CA VAL A 18 -6.66 -19.48 0.64
C VAL A 18 -5.33 -20.20 0.86
N SER A 19 -5.03 -21.21 0.04
CA SER A 19 -3.72 -21.88 0.07
C SER A 19 -2.58 -20.95 -0.35
N HIS A 20 -2.75 -20.18 -1.43
CA HIS A 20 -1.72 -19.28 -1.96
C HIS A 20 -1.41 -18.12 -1.02
N LEU A 21 -2.42 -17.58 -0.34
CA LEU A 21 -2.29 -16.52 0.66
C LEU A 21 -1.84 -17.04 2.03
N GLU A 22 -1.61 -18.35 2.16
CA GLU A 22 -1.25 -19.02 3.41
C GLU A 22 -2.17 -18.63 4.57
N THR A 23 -3.49 -18.67 4.32
CA THR A 23 -4.52 -18.32 5.30
C THR A 23 -5.51 -19.47 5.47
N THR A 24 -6.46 -19.34 6.40
CA THR A 24 -7.55 -20.30 6.57
C THR A 24 -8.89 -19.61 6.30
N GLN A 25 -9.98 -20.38 6.27
CA GLN A 25 -11.31 -19.77 6.11
C GLN A 25 -11.72 -18.93 7.32
N GLU A 26 -11.14 -19.22 8.49
CA GLU A 26 -11.32 -18.50 9.74
C GLU A 26 -10.39 -17.26 9.82
N GLY A 27 -9.48 -17.10 8.86
CA GLY A 27 -8.61 -15.93 8.72
C GLY A 27 -7.16 -16.18 9.15
N LEU A 28 -6.54 -15.13 9.71
CA LEU A 28 -5.16 -15.17 10.20
C LEU A 28 -5.14 -15.23 11.73
N THR A 29 -4.13 -15.90 12.27
CA THR A 29 -3.80 -15.76 13.68
C THR A 29 -3.28 -14.36 13.96
N GLN A 30 -3.37 -13.90 15.21
CA GLN A 30 -2.88 -12.59 15.60
C GLN A 30 -1.37 -12.43 15.36
N SER A 31 -0.59 -13.49 15.61
CA SER A 31 0.86 -13.48 15.37
C SER A 31 1.20 -13.33 13.88
N GLU A 32 0.46 -14.01 13.01
CA GLU A 32 0.66 -13.93 11.56
C GLU A 32 0.24 -12.56 11.02
N ALA A 33 -0.90 -12.03 11.48
CA ALA A 33 -1.34 -10.69 11.12
C ALA A 33 -0.30 -9.63 11.51
N GLN A 34 0.27 -9.71 12.73
CA GLN A 34 1.30 -8.79 13.19
C GLN A 34 2.61 -8.93 12.40
N ARG A 35 2.99 -10.18 12.05
CA ARG A 35 4.17 -10.46 11.21
C ARG A 35 4.01 -9.78 9.85
N ARG A 36 2.88 -9.99 9.18
CA ARG A 36 2.59 -9.39 7.86
C ARG A 36 2.51 -7.87 7.92
N LEU A 37 1.88 -7.31 8.96
CA LEU A 37 1.81 -5.86 9.17
C LEU A 37 3.21 -5.23 9.30
N SER A 38 4.13 -5.90 10.00
CA SER A 38 5.51 -5.44 10.16
C SER A 38 6.31 -5.53 8.85
N GLN A 39 5.99 -6.47 7.97
CA GLN A 39 6.70 -6.68 6.70
C GLN A 39 6.21 -5.76 5.58
N VAL A 40 4.89 -5.60 5.45
CA VAL A 40 4.26 -4.86 4.35
C VAL A 40 3.99 -3.41 4.75
N GLY A 41 3.74 -3.15 6.03
CA GLY A 41 3.30 -1.87 6.54
C GLY A 41 1.77 -1.75 6.58
N PRO A 42 1.27 -0.61 7.08
CA PRO A 42 -0.16 -0.36 7.20
C PRO A 42 -0.82 -0.27 5.82
N ASN A 43 -2.06 -0.75 5.71
CA ASN A 43 -2.88 -0.56 4.51
C ASN A 43 -3.46 0.86 4.46
N THR A 44 -2.59 1.85 4.35
CA THR A 44 -2.95 3.27 4.26
C THR A 44 -2.19 3.94 3.13
N LEU A 45 -2.87 4.84 2.43
CA LEU A 45 -2.21 5.66 1.41
C LEU A 45 -1.30 6.67 2.10
N THR A 46 -0.08 6.80 1.59
CA THR A 46 0.83 7.84 2.04
C THR A 46 0.25 9.19 1.68
N ARG A 47 0.05 10.04 2.70
CA ARG A 47 -0.35 11.42 2.46
C ARG A 47 0.86 12.19 1.95
N HIS A 48 0.78 12.68 0.73
CA HIS A 48 1.73 13.68 0.26
C HIS A 48 1.36 15.03 0.86
N SER A 49 2.24 15.56 1.71
CA SER A 49 2.16 16.94 2.16
C SER A 49 2.43 17.85 0.95
N GLY A 50 1.56 18.84 0.74
CA GLY A 50 1.86 19.92 -0.20
C GLY A 50 3.12 20.70 0.22
N PRO A 51 3.61 21.61 -0.64
CA PRO A 51 4.75 22.46 -0.29
C PRO A 51 4.49 23.18 1.04
N SER A 52 5.51 23.24 1.89
CA SER A 52 5.43 23.98 3.15
C SER A 52 5.19 25.47 2.88
N VAL A 53 4.71 26.22 3.87
CA VAL A 53 4.51 27.68 3.74
C VAL A 53 5.80 28.37 3.25
N TRP A 54 6.96 27.94 3.74
CA TRP A 54 8.26 28.43 3.28
C TRP A 54 8.58 28.02 1.84
N GLY A 55 8.26 26.78 1.45
CA GLY A 55 8.41 26.33 0.07
C GLY A 55 7.53 27.13 -0.90
N LEU A 56 6.30 27.42 -0.50
CA LEU A 56 5.38 28.28 -1.26
C LEU A 56 5.92 29.71 -1.39
N LEU A 57 6.38 30.32 -0.31
CA LEU A 57 6.94 31.69 -0.34
C LEU A 57 8.12 31.79 -1.33
N LEU A 58 9.07 30.85 -1.29
CA LEU A 58 10.21 30.85 -2.20
C LEU A 58 9.80 30.67 -3.66
N SER A 59 8.78 29.84 -3.93
CA SER A 59 8.30 29.61 -5.30
C SER A 59 7.73 30.87 -5.97
N GLN A 60 7.21 31.83 -5.19
CA GLN A 60 6.70 33.11 -5.71
C GLN A 60 7.80 34.00 -6.32
N PHE A 61 9.07 33.82 -5.92
CA PHE A 61 10.19 34.59 -6.46
C PHE A 61 10.84 33.94 -7.69
N GLN A 62 10.39 32.75 -8.10
CA GLN A 62 10.94 32.02 -9.24
C GLN A 62 10.29 32.39 -10.59
N SER A 63 9.16 33.09 -10.58
CA SER A 63 8.49 33.53 -11.82
C SER A 63 8.88 34.98 -12.14
N PRO A 64 9.75 35.23 -13.14
CA PRO A 64 9.92 36.57 -13.66
C PRO A 64 8.64 36.95 -14.40
N LEU A 65 7.93 37.96 -13.91
CA LEU A 65 6.92 38.66 -14.69
C LEU A 65 7.66 39.35 -15.86
N VAL A 66 7.72 38.68 -17.02
CA VAL A 66 8.11 39.28 -18.31
C VAL A 66 6.91 39.30 -19.25
#